data_AF-A0A519UEH8-F1
#
_entry.id   AF-A0A519UEH8-F1
#
_cell.length_a   1.000
_cell.length_b   1.000
_cell.length_c   1.000
_cell.angle_alpha   90.00
_cell.angle_beta   90.00
_cell.angle_gamma   90.00
#
_symmetry.space_group_name_H-M   'P 1'
#
loop_
_entity.id
_entity.type
_entity.pdbx_description
1 polymer ?
#
loop_
_entity_poly.entity_id
_entity_poly.type
_entity_poly.pdbx_seq_one_letter_code
_entity_poly.pdbx_strand_id
1 'polypeptide(L)' 'MKMNQIGIDEAKSKELAAKLNLLLSDFQLFYINARGFHWNIKGDKFFELHVKFEELYT' A
#
# COMPACT_ATOMS: atom_id res chain seq x y z
N MET A 1 20.12 22.58 -14.10
CA MET A 1 19.30 21.47 -13.55
C MET A 1 19.43 20.29 -14.49
N LYS A 2 19.76 19.11 -13.98
CA LYS A 2 19.83 17.88 -14.78
C LYS A 2 18.44 17.25 -14.79
N MET A 3 17.95 16.91 -15.97
CA MET A 3 16.65 16.24 -16.14
C MET A 3 16.85 14.71 -16.20
N ASN A 4 15.88 13.96 -15.70
CA ASN A 4 15.81 12.51 -15.86
C ASN A 4 15.20 12.14 -17.24
N GLN A 5 15.03 10.84 -17.50
CA GLN A 5 14.53 10.31 -18.79
C GLN A 5 13.09 10.73 -19.14
N ILE A 6 12.32 11.22 -18.17
CA ILE A 6 10.94 11.68 -18.35
C ILE A 6 10.81 13.20 -18.23
N GLY A 7 11.93 13.94 -18.27
CA GLY A 7 11.94 15.41 -18.30
C GLY A 7 11.72 16.08 -16.94
N ILE A 8 11.87 15.37 -15.82
CA ILE A 8 11.73 15.92 -14.46
C ILE A 8 13.11 16.21 -13.88
N ASP A 9 13.23 17.29 -13.08
CA ASP A 9 14.44 17.61 -12.34
C ASP A 9 14.91 16.41 -11.49
N GLU A 10 16.16 16.00 -11.67
CA GLU A 10 16.68 14.76 -11.11
C GLU A 10 16.73 14.79 -9.57
N ALA A 11 17.07 15.92 -8.97
CA ALA A 11 17.17 16.04 -7.52
C ALA A 11 15.78 15.94 -6.87
N LYS A 12 14.80 16.68 -7.41
CA LYS A 12 13.40 16.61 -6.97
C LYS A 12 12.81 15.22 -7.20
N SER A 13 13.10 14.60 -8.34
CA SER A 13 12.65 13.24 -8.66
C SER A 13 13.19 12.21 -7.68
N LYS A 14 14.46 12.33 -7.25
CA LYS A 14 15.07 11.43 -6.25
C LYS A 14 14.44 11.60 -4.87
N GLU A 15 14.21 12.84 -4.44
CA GLU A 15 13.53 13.12 -3.16
C GLU A 15 12.10 12.55 -3.15
N LEU A 16 11.34 12.76 -4.23
CA LEU A 16 9.99 12.21 -4.36
C LEU A 16 10.00 10.68 -4.39
N ALA A 17 10.94 10.06 -5.12
CA ALA A 17 11.07 8.60 -5.16
C ALA A 17 11.36 8.01 -3.78
N ALA A 18 12.18 8.66 -2.95
CA ALA A 18 12.42 8.22 -1.57
C ALA A 18 11.15 8.25 -0.72
N LYS A 19 10.32 9.30 -0.84
CA LYS A 19 9.03 9.40 -0.15
C LYS A 19 8.02 8.34 -0.64
N LEU A 20 8.00 8.08 -1.95
CA LEU A 20 7.16 7.04 -2.54
C LEU A 20 7.58 5.63 -2.09
N ASN A 21 8.87 5.37 -1.88
CA ASN A 21 9.34 4.09 -1.33
C ASN A 21 8.87 3.87 0.11
N LEU A 22 8.84 4.92 0.94
CA LEU A 22 8.27 4.84 2.28
C LEU A 22 6.78 4.50 2.21
N LEU A 23 6.03 5.24 1.37
CA LEU A 23 4.61 4.98 1.14
C LEU A 23 4.36 3.54 0.64
N LEU A 24 5.17 3.05 -0.30
CA LEU A 24 5.08 1.68 -0.79
C LEU A 24 5.27 0.65 0.34
N SER A 25 6.21 0.92 1.25
CA SER A 25 6.48 0.05 2.41
C SER A 25 5.28 0.01 3.36
N ASP A 26 4.65 1.16 3.62
CA ASP A 26 3.43 1.26 4.42
C ASP A 26 2.26 0.50 3.77
N PHE A 27 2.09 0.64 2.46
CA PHE A 27 1.05 -0.09 1.71
C PHE A 27 1.28 -1.61 1.69
N GLN A 28 2.52 -2.08 1.67
CA GLN A 28 2.83 -3.51 1.78
C GLN A 28 2.43 -4.07 3.15
N LEU A 29 2.73 -3.34 4.23
CA LEU A 29 2.28 -3.73 5.57
C LEU A 29 0.76 -3.70 5.69
N PHE A 30 0.11 -2.66 5.17
CA PHE A 30 -1.35 -2.56 5.12
C PHE A 30 -1.97 -3.77 4.40
N TYR A 31 -1.45 -4.11 3.22
CA TYR A 31 -1.91 -5.24 2.42
C TYR A 31 -1.81 -6.58 3.17
N ILE A 32 -0.66 -6.86 3.79
CA ILE A 32 -0.45 -8.09 4.57
C ILE A 32 -1.36 -8.11 5.81
N ASN A 33 -1.52 -6.98 6.50
CA ASN A 33 -2.39 -6.87 7.67
C ASN A 33 -3.86 -7.08 7.32
N ALA A 34 -4.34 -6.49 6.22
CA ALA A 34 -5.71 -6.65 5.73
C ALA A 34 -6.01 -8.12 5.38
N ARG A 35 -5.07 -8.83 4.74
CA ARG A 35 -5.17 -10.28 4.53
C ARG A 35 -5.19 -11.05 5.84
N GLY A 36 -4.38 -10.63 6.81
CA GLY A 36 -4.40 -11.16 8.17
C GLY A 36 -5.79 -11.03 8.83
N PHE A 37 -6.46 -9.89 8.67
CA PHE A 37 -7.83 -9.70 9.18
C PHE A 37 -8.85 -10.58 8.46
N HIS A 38 -8.77 -10.66 7.13
CA HIS A 38 -9.64 -11.52 6.32
C HIS A 38 -9.54 -13.01 6.71
N TRP A 39 -8.33 -13.55 6.87
CA TRP A 39 -8.15 -14.97 7.20
C TRP A 39 -8.46 -15.32 8.66
N ASN A 40 -8.24 -14.40 9.59
CA ASN A 40 -8.30 -14.71 11.02
C ASN A 40 -9.57 -14.23 11.74
N ILE A 41 -10.47 -13.51 11.06
CA ILE A 41 -11.74 -13.07 11.66
C ILE A 41 -12.61 -14.26 12.11
N LYS A 42 -13.32 -14.10 13.23
CA LYS A 42 -14.21 -15.10 13.84
C LYS A 42 -15.41 -14.40 14.48
N GLY A 43 -16.45 -15.16 14.82
CA GLY A 43 -17.66 -14.68 15.49
C GLY A 43 -18.78 -14.32 14.51
N ASP A 44 -19.87 -13.76 15.04
CA ASP A 44 -21.15 -13.60 14.31
C ASP A 44 -21.05 -12.72 13.05
N LYS A 45 -20.02 -11.87 12.98
CA LYS A 45 -19.75 -11.00 11.83
C LYS A 45 -18.80 -11.58 10.78
N PHE A 46 -18.48 -12.88 10.87
CA PHE A 46 -17.50 -13.53 10.00
C PHE A 46 -17.76 -13.23 8.52
N PHE A 47 -18.95 -13.53 8.00
CA PHE A 47 -19.24 -13.40 6.57
C PHE A 47 -19.18 -11.96 6.06
N GLU A 48 -19.70 -11.01 6.84
CA GLU A 48 -19.70 -9.58 6.49
C GLU A 48 -18.26 -9.03 6.46
N LEU A 49 -17.50 -9.26 7.52
CA LEU A 49 -16.17 -8.70 7.66
C LEU A 49 -15.13 -9.43 6.81
N HIS A 50 -15.27 -10.73 6.59
CA HIS A 50 -14.39 -11.49 5.71
C HIS A 50 -14.39 -10.90 4.29
N VAL A 51 -15.57 -10.69 3.70
CA VAL A 51 -15.70 -10.06 2.37
C VAL A 51 -15.25 -8.60 2.39
N LYS A 52 -15.58 -7.85 3.45
CA LYS A 52 -15.14 -6.45 3.57
C LYS A 52 -13.62 -6.32 3.64
N PHE A 53 -12.92 -7.20 4.34
CA PHE A 53 -11.46 -7.17 4.38
C PHE A 53 -10.83 -7.56 3.04
N GLU A 54 -11.46 -8.44 2.26
CA GLU A 54 -11.01 -8.77 0.89
C GLU A 54 -11.09 -7.56 -0.04
N GLU A 55 -12.15 -6.77 0.05
CA GLU A 55 -12.32 -5.52 -0.70
C GLU A 55 -11.21 -4.50 -0.40
N LEU A 56 -10.62 -4.51 0.80
CA LEU A 56 -9.58 -3.55 1.18
C LEU A 56 -8.20 -3.88 0.59
N TYR A 57 -7.97 -5.11 0.11
CA TYR A 57 -6.66 -5.53 -0.41
C TYR A 57 -6.68 -5.97 -1.88
N THR A 58 -7.84 -5.92 -2.55
CA THR A 58 -8.04 -6.31 -3.95
C THR A 58 -8.24 -5.08 -4.82
#